data_AF-A0A0Q5K8G6-F1
#
_entry.id   AF-A0A0Q5K8G6-F1
#
_cell.length_a   1.000
_cell.length_b   1.000
_cell.length_c   1.000
_cell.angle_alpha   90.00
_cell.angle_beta   90.00
_cell.angle_gamma   90.00
#
_symmetry.space_group_name_H-M   'P 1'
#
loop_
_entity.id
_entity.type
_entity.pdbx_description
1 polymer ?
#
loop_
_entity_poly.entity_id
_entity_poly.type
_entity_poly.pdbx_seq_one_letter_code
_entity_poly.pdbx_strand_id
1 'polypeptide(L)'
;MRILVLIVVVAVVAACGLWVGRLLFDSQWTLTLHELLENTGAENPPVTEPRDITGTACGEAVECVEAYATQEATYYRFGSRGAAERFAATVEDGFRSNYIVMDFAGATAASASEQLWAMQHLAGTWQDYEGTFPDR
;
A
#
# COMPACT_ATOMS: atom_id res chain seq x y z
N MET A 1 45.03 1.49 25.45
CA MET A 1 44.83 1.48 23.98
C MET A 1 43.79 0.45 23.53
N ARG A 2 43.87 -0.84 23.93
CA ARG A 2 42.89 -1.88 23.56
C ARG A 2 41.44 -1.62 24.02
N ILE A 3 41.26 -1.06 25.22
CA ILE A 3 39.92 -0.77 25.79
C ILE A 3 39.22 0.37 25.02
N LEU A 4 39.98 1.38 24.57
CA LEU A 4 39.45 2.53 23.83
C LEU A 4 38.95 2.12 22.43
N VAL A 5 39.65 1.20 21.76
CA VAL A 5 39.25 0.64 20.46
C VAL A 5 37.95 -0.15 20.56
N LEU A 6 37.78 -0.94 21.63
CA LEU A 6 36.58 -1.75 21.85
C LEU A 6 35.32 -0.90 22.06
N ILE A 7 35.44 0.22 22.80
CA ILE A 7 34.33 1.15 23.02
C ILE A 7 33.90 1.83 21.72
N VAL A 8 34.86 2.25 20.89
CA VAL A 8 34.57 2.89 19.59
C VAL A 8 33.86 1.92 18.64
N VAL A 9 34.30 0.66 18.57
CA VAL A 9 33.65 -0.35 17.71
C VAL A 9 32.21 -0.62 18.14
N VAL A 10 31.94 -0.78 19.45
CA VAL A 10 30.58 -1.01 19.96
C VAL A 10 29.67 0.19 19.67
N ALA A 11 30.16 1.42 19.86
CA ALA A 11 29.39 2.63 19.58
C ALA A 11 29.04 2.76 18.08
N VAL A 12 29.97 2.43 17.18
CA VAL A 12 29.74 2.46 15.72
C VAL A 12 28.74 1.37 15.31
N VAL A 13 28.87 0.14 15.82
CA VAL A 13 27.93 -0.94 15.51
C VAL A 13 26.52 -0.63 16.03
N ALA A 14 26.38 -0.07 17.22
CA ALA A 14 25.10 0.34 17.78
C ALA A 14 24.45 1.48 16.97
N ALA A 15 25.24 2.49 16.59
CA ALA A 15 24.76 3.59 15.75
C ALA A 15 24.32 3.10 14.36
N CYS A 16 25.12 2.24 13.72
CA CYS A 16 24.76 1.64 12.43
C CYS A 16 23.51 0.76 12.53
N GLY A 17 23.38 -0.05 13.59
CA GLY A 17 22.21 -0.90 13.80
C GLY A 17 20.89 -0.12 13.93
N LEU A 18 20.92 1.02 14.65
CA LEU A 18 19.76 1.90 14.81
C LEU A 18 19.35 2.61 13.49
N TRP A 19 20.33 3.01 12.67
CA TRP A 19 20.06 3.60 11.36
C TRP A 19 19.52 2.57 10.36
N VAL A 20 20.09 1.37 10.33
CA VAL A 20 19.64 0.29 9.44
C VAL A 20 18.24 -0.20 9.83
N GLY A 21 17.92 -0.28 11.13
CA GLY A 21 16.58 -0.67 11.59
C GLY A 21 15.47 0.25 11.06
N ARG A 22 15.68 1.57 11.04
CA ARG A 22 14.69 2.51 10.50
C ARG A 22 14.48 2.40 8.99
N LEU A 23 15.48 1.96 8.25
CA LEU A 23 15.38 1.76 6.79
C LEU A 23 14.70 0.44 6.42
N LEU A 24 14.77 -0.57 7.31
CA LEU A 24 14.21 -1.90 7.06
C LEU A 24 12.76 -2.05 7.55
N PHE A 25 12.33 -1.25 8.52
CA PHE A 25 10.97 -1.30 9.07
C PHE A 25 10.17 -0.07 8.65
N ASP A 26 9.67 -0.11 7.41
CA ASP A 26 8.70 0.84 6.91
C ASP A 26 7.34 0.60 7.58
N SER A 27 6.93 1.52 8.47
CA SER A 27 5.65 1.44 9.17
C SER A 27 4.45 1.43 8.22
N GLN A 28 4.62 1.83 6.96
CA GLN A 28 3.54 1.81 5.98
C GLN A 28 3.16 0.39 5.54
N TRP A 29 4.08 -0.57 5.69
CA TRP A 29 3.82 -1.97 5.34
C TRP A 29 2.81 -2.67 6.26
N THR A 30 2.65 -2.18 7.50
CA THR A 30 1.76 -2.81 8.49
C THR A 30 0.29 -2.52 8.27
N LEU A 31 -0.06 -1.52 7.44
CA LEU A 31 -1.46 -1.26 7.12
C LEU A 31 -2.01 -2.35 6.21
N THR A 32 -3.04 -3.04 6.69
CA THR A 32 -3.77 -4.06 5.92
C THR A 32 -4.88 -3.45 5.08
N LEU A 33 -5.31 -4.15 4.02
CA LEU A 33 -6.51 -3.75 3.28
C LEU A 33 -7.76 -3.83 4.15
N HIS A 34 -7.83 -4.81 5.03
CA HIS A 34 -8.92 -4.91 6.01
C HIS A 34 -9.04 -3.63 6.85
N GLU A 35 -7.95 -3.14 7.45
CA GLU A 35 -7.96 -1.89 8.23
C GLU A 35 -8.27 -0.65 7.39
N LEU A 36 -7.75 -0.58 6.16
CA LEU A 36 -7.98 0.54 5.25
C LEU A 36 -9.46 0.61 4.81
N LEU A 37 -10.06 -0.53 4.48
CA LEU A 37 -11.36 -0.60 3.82
C LEU A 37 -12.53 -0.84 4.77
N GLU A 38 -12.30 -1.32 5.99
CA GLU A 38 -13.36 -1.53 6.99
C GLU A 38 -13.57 -0.33 7.92
N ASN A 39 -12.72 0.70 7.86
CA ASN A 39 -12.92 1.94 8.60
C ASN A 39 -13.95 2.89 7.91
N THR A 40 -15.07 2.32 7.48
CA THR A 40 -16.11 2.97 6.65
C THR A 40 -17.32 3.43 7.47
N GLY A 41 -17.19 3.56 8.79
CA GLY A 41 -18.26 4.07 9.68
C GLY A 41 -18.65 5.55 9.48
N ALA A 42 -18.18 6.18 8.41
CA ALA A 42 -18.54 7.55 8.03
C ALA A 42 -19.88 7.56 7.29
N GLU A 43 -20.65 8.65 7.42
CA GLU A 43 -21.92 8.83 6.69
C GLU A 43 -21.75 8.74 5.16
N ASN A 44 -20.55 9.07 4.68
CA ASN A 44 -20.09 8.77 3.32
C ASN A 44 -18.74 8.05 3.46
N PRO A 45 -18.65 6.74 3.20
CA PRO A 45 -17.39 6.02 3.21
C PRO A 45 -16.66 6.15 1.87
N PRO A 46 -15.32 6.28 1.87
CA PRO A 46 -14.50 6.41 0.65
C PRO A 46 -14.54 5.18 -0.27
N VAL A 47 -15.01 4.06 0.26
CA VAL A 47 -15.08 2.77 -0.41
C VAL A 47 -16.37 2.08 0.03
N THR A 48 -17.05 1.42 -0.92
CA THR A 48 -18.31 0.73 -0.68
C THR A 48 -18.26 -0.75 -1.04
N GLU A 49 -19.03 -1.55 -0.30
CA GLU A 49 -19.13 -3.01 -0.46
C GLU A 49 -17.79 -3.76 -0.56
N PRO A 50 -16.84 -3.54 0.38
CA PRO A 50 -15.59 -4.27 0.37
C PRO A 50 -15.83 -5.77 0.55
N ARG A 51 -15.27 -6.57 -0.36
CA ARG A 51 -15.27 -8.04 -0.27
C ARG A 51 -13.86 -8.56 -0.40
N ASP A 52 -13.43 -9.35 0.59
CA ASP A 52 -12.17 -10.07 0.52
C ASP A 52 -12.22 -11.10 -0.63
N ILE A 53 -11.28 -10.96 -1.57
CA ILE A 53 -11.09 -11.87 -2.71
C ILE A 53 -9.66 -12.42 -2.74
N THR A 54 -8.91 -12.29 -1.64
CA THR A 54 -7.50 -12.68 -1.51
C THR A 54 -7.27 -14.11 -1.98
N GLY A 55 -8.11 -15.06 -1.55
CA GLY A 55 -7.97 -16.47 -1.90
C GLY A 55 -8.17 -16.82 -3.37
N THR A 56 -8.79 -15.93 -4.15
CA THR A 56 -9.03 -16.13 -5.60
C THR A 56 -8.16 -15.25 -6.47
N ALA A 57 -7.77 -14.08 -5.98
CA ALA A 57 -7.05 -13.08 -6.75
C ALA A 57 -5.53 -13.14 -6.52
N CYS A 58 -5.09 -13.49 -5.30
CA CYS A 58 -3.68 -13.68 -4.99
C CYS A 58 -3.25 -15.11 -5.26
N GLY A 59 -2.12 -15.29 -5.94
CA GLY A 59 -1.58 -16.59 -6.32
C GLY A 59 -0.30 -16.45 -7.16
N GLU A 60 0.04 -17.48 -7.92
CA GLU A 60 1.26 -17.46 -8.75
C GLU A 60 1.24 -16.35 -9.82
N ALA A 61 0.05 -15.98 -10.33
CA ALA A 61 -0.09 -14.95 -11.33
C ALA A 61 -0.02 -13.53 -10.76
N VAL A 62 -0.48 -13.33 -9.52
CA VAL A 62 -0.47 -12.05 -8.81
C VAL A 62 0.00 -12.31 -7.38
N GLU A 63 1.28 -12.04 -7.13
CA GLU A 63 1.93 -12.27 -5.83
C GLU A 63 1.53 -11.21 -4.78
N CYS A 64 0.24 -10.90 -4.67
CA CYS A 64 -0.31 -10.06 -3.61
C CYS A 64 -0.44 -10.85 -2.29
N VAL A 65 -0.48 -10.10 -1.19
CA VAL A 65 -0.71 -10.64 0.16
C VAL A 65 -2.16 -10.50 0.59
N GLU A 66 -2.87 -9.48 0.07
CA GLU A 66 -4.30 -9.25 0.31
C GLU A 66 -4.91 -8.67 -0.96
N ALA A 67 -6.17 -9.02 -1.24
CA ALA A 67 -6.95 -8.41 -2.31
C ALA A 67 -8.42 -8.24 -1.91
N TYR A 68 -8.98 -7.08 -2.24
CA TYR A 68 -10.38 -6.73 -1.98
C TYR A 68 -11.03 -6.16 -3.23
N ALA A 69 -12.26 -6.60 -3.52
CA ALA A 69 -13.11 -6.00 -4.53
C ALA A 69 -14.08 -5.03 -3.87
N THR A 70 -14.27 -3.86 -4.48
CA THR A 70 -15.20 -2.82 -4.03
C THR A 70 -16.02 -2.33 -5.23
N GLN A 71 -16.94 -1.38 -5.03
CA GLN A 71 -17.63 -0.78 -6.18
C GLN A 71 -16.72 0.15 -7.00
N GLU A 72 -15.72 0.74 -6.36
CA GLU A 72 -14.80 1.74 -6.92
C GLU A 72 -13.58 1.13 -7.60
N ALA A 73 -12.99 0.07 -7.04
CA ALA A 73 -11.81 -0.58 -7.61
C ALA A 73 -11.59 -1.98 -7.02
N THR A 74 -10.70 -2.74 -7.65
CA THR A 74 -10.04 -3.88 -7.01
C THR A 74 -8.73 -3.42 -6.38
N TYR A 75 -8.57 -3.66 -5.09
CA TYR A 75 -7.39 -3.31 -4.32
C TYR A 75 -6.50 -4.53 -4.14
N TYR A 76 -5.20 -4.36 -4.39
CA TYR A 76 -4.17 -5.37 -4.19
C TYR A 76 -3.08 -4.80 -3.30
N ARG A 77 -2.78 -5.47 -2.18
CA ARG A 77 -1.63 -5.14 -1.34
C ARG A 77 -0.51 -6.15 -1.57
N PHE A 78 0.72 -5.66 -1.60
CA PHE A 78 1.92 -6.46 -1.86
C PHE A 78 2.88 -6.45 -0.68
N GLY A 79 3.69 -7.52 -0.58
CA GLY A 79 4.74 -7.63 0.43
C GLY A 79 5.89 -6.63 0.25
N SER A 80 5.98 -5.95 -0.90
CA SER A 80 7.01 -4.94 -1.17
C SER A 80 6.51 -3.87 -2.16
N ARG A 81 7.04 -2.64 -2.04
CA ARG A 81 6.78 -1.55 -2.99
C ARG A 81 7.16 -1.93 -4.43
N GLY A 82 8.27 -2.66 -4.60
CA GLY A 82 8.73 -3.11 -5.91
C GLY A 82 7.79 -4.13 -6.57
N ALA A 83 7.15 -5.00 -5.79
CA ALA A 83 6.12 -5.90 -6.32
C ALA A 83 4.85 -5.13 -6.73
N ALA A 84 4.39 -4.18 -5.90
CA ALA A 84 3.28 -3.29 -6.24
C ALA A 84 3.56 -2.49 -7.51
N GLU A 85 4.78 -1.97 -7.67
CA GLU A 85 5.20 -1.25 -8.87
C GLU A 85 5.15 -2.10 -10.14
N ARG A 86 5.69 -3.33 -10.08
CA ARG A 86 5.65 -4.24 -11.22
C ARG A 86 4.23 -4.60 -11.64
N PHE A 87 3.36 -4.86 -10.67
CA PHE A 87 1.96 -5.15 -10.95
C PHE A 87 1.22 -3.92 -11.48
N ALA A 88 1.44 -2.74 -10.90
CA ALA A 88 0.84 -1.50 -11.40
C ALA A 88 1.19 -1.22 -12.87
N ALA A 89 2.40 -1.59 -13.32
CA ALA A 89 2.80 -1.45 -14.72
C ALA A 89 2.03 -2.38 -15.70
N THR A 90 1.34 -3.41 -15.19
CA THR A 90 0.49 -4.31 -16.00
C THR A 90 -0.98 -3.90 -15.99
N VAL A 91 -1.37 -3.00 -15.10
CA VAL A 91 -2.75 -2.51 -14.99
C VAL A 91 -2.95 -1.36 -15.97
N GLU A 92 -3.92 -1.48 -16.87
CA GLU A 92 -4.18 -0.49 -17.92
C GLU A 92 -4.80 0.81 -17.37
N ASP A 93 -5.80 0.67 -16.50
CA ASP A 93 -6.39 1.77 -15.74
C ASP A 93 -6.28 1.47 -14.25
N GLY A 94 -5.32 2.11 -13.60
CA GLY A 94 -4.99 1.84 -12.22
C GLY A 94 -4.32 3.00 -11.52
N PHE A 95 -4.21 2.87 -10.21
CA PHE A 95 -3.55 3.83 -9.34
C PHE A 95 -2.70 3.07 -8.31
N ARG A 96 -1.51 3.57 -7.98
CA ARG A 96 -0.64 2.93 -6.99
C ARG A 96 -0.26 3.93 -5.91
N SER A 97 -0.38 3.50 -4.66
CA SER A 97 0.17 4.20 -3.50
C SER A 97 0.97 3.21 -2.65
N ASN A 98 2.28 3.42 -2.55
CA ASN A 98 3.21 2.58 -1.79
C ASN A 98 3.07 1.07 -2.11
N TYR A 99 2.49 0.29 -1.20
CA TYR A 99 2.34 -1.17 -1.28
C TYR A 99 1.02 -1.61 -1.93
N ILE A 100 0.15 -0.66 -2.30
CA ILE A 100 -1.21 -0.92 -2.74
C ILE A 100 -1.40 -0.46 -4.18
N VAL A 101 -2.04 -1.31 -4.97
CA VAL A 101 -2.52 -1.00 -6.33
C VAL A 101 -4.04 -1.06 -6.35
N MET A 102 -4.66 -0.04 -6.92
CA MET A 102 -6.05 0.00 -7.32
C MET A 102 -6.12 -0.30 -8.82
N ASP A 103 -6.93 -1.28 -9.19
CA ASP A 103 -7.30 -1.60 -10.56
C ASP A 103 -8.78 -1.25 -10.77
N PHE A 104 -9.05 -0.34 -11.71
CA PHE A 104 -10.41 0.10 -12.01
C PHE A 104 -11.10 -0.83 -13.02
N ALA A 105 -10.36 -1.75 -13.63
CA ALA A 105 -10.92 -2.72 -14.55
C ALA A 105 -11.97 -3.60 -13.83
N GLY A 106 -13.23 -3.50 -14.26
CA GLY A 106 -14.36 -4.24 -13.70
C GLY A 106 -15.15 -3.52 -12.61
N ALA A 107 -14.68 -2.36 -12.13
CA ALA A 107 -15.40 -1.51 -11.19
C ALA A 107 -16.32 -0.52 -11.95
N THR A 108 -17.46 -1.02 -12.45
CA THR A 108 -18.40 -0.23 -13.27
C THR A 108 -19.55 0.40 -12.48
N ALA A 109 -19.66 0.12 -11.18
CA ALA A 109 -20.76 0.57 -10.34
C ALA A 109 -20.54 1.99 -9.80
N ALA A 110 -19.28 2.37 -9.55
CA ALA A 110 -18.91 3.71 -9.10
C ALA A 110 -18.71 4.68 -10.28
N SER A 111 -19.01 5.94 -10.03
CA SER A 111 -18.70 7.07 -10.92
C SER A 111 -17.21 7.43 -10.88
N ALA A 112 -16.75 8.14 -11.93
CA ALA A 112 -15.40 8.70 -11.98
C ALA A 112 -15.06 9.57 -10.75
N SER A 113 -16.03 10.33 -10.22
CA SER A 113 -15.85 11.12 -9.00
C SER A 113 -15.67 10.27 -7.74
N GLU A 114 -16.38 9.15 -7.63
CA GLU A 114 -16.25 8.22 -6.50
C GLU A 114 -14.90 7.50 -6.55
N GLN A 115 -14.47 7.07 -7.75
CA GLN A 115 -13.14 6.51 -7.98
C GLN A 115 -12.02 7.51 -7.65
N LEU A 116 -12.16 8.77 -8.06
CA LEU A 116 -11.19 9.82 -7.72
C LEU A 116 -11.09 10.02 -6.21
N TRP A 117 -12.24 10.01 -5.51
CA TRP A 117 -12.24 10.18 -4.08
C TRP A 117 -11.62 8.99 -3.35
N ALA A 118 -11.87 7.76 -3.81
CA ALA A 118 -11.23 6.55 -3.32
C ALA A 118 -9.69 6.59 -3.51
N MET A 119 -9.22 7.09 -4.66
CA MET A 119 -7.78 7.31 -4.91
C MET A 119 -7.18 8.34 -3.95
N GLN A 120 -7.84 9.48 -3.77
CA GLN A 120 -7.38 10.53 -2.86
C GLN A 120 -7.36 10.03 -1.42
N HIS A 121 -8.32 9.20 -1.03
CA HIS A 121 -8.35 8.56 0.27
C HIS A 121 -7.13 7.65 0.48
N LEU A 122 -6.83 6.77 -0.49
CA LEU A 122 -5.65 5.89 -0.44
C LEU A 122 -4.32 6.67 -0.45
N ALA A 123 -4.22 7.75 -1.24
CA ALA A 123 -3.04 8.62 -1.26
C ALA A 123 -2.86 9.37 0.07
N GLY A 124 -3.97 9.82 0.66
CA GLY A 124 -3.99 10.56 1.91
C GLY A 124 -3.62 9.72 3.14
N THR A 125 -3.64 8.39 3.02
CA THR A 125 -3.33 7.46 4.11
C THR A 125 -1.94 7.69 4.71
N TRP A 126 -0.94 8.06 3.91
CA TRP A 126 0.46 8.11 4.37
C TRP A 126 1.11 9.49 4.44
N GLN A 127 0.38 10.58 4.15
CA GLN A 127 0.89 11.97 4.15
C GLN A 127 2.18 12.22 3.33
N ASP A 128 2.66 11.22 2.57
CA ASP A 128 3.92 11.24 1.83
C ASP A 128 3.72 10.97 0.33
N TYR A 129 2.47 10.96 -0.15
CA TYR A 129 2.19 10.76 -1.56
C TYR A 129 2.65 11.97 -2.39
N GLU A 130 3.67 11.76 -3.23
CA GLU A 130 4.28 12.80 -4.09
C GLU A 130 3.88 12.68 -5.58
N GLY A 131 2.85 11.90 -5.91
CA GLY A 131 2.43 11.67 -7.31
C GLY A 131 1.28 12.55 -7.80
N THR A 132 0.96 12.44 -9.09
CA THR A 132 -0.26 12.99 -9.68
C THR A 132 -1.39 11.96 -9.66
N PHE A 133 -2.64 12.40 -9.63
CA PHE A 133 -3.78 11.51 -9.84
C PHE A 133 -4.03 11.38 -11.35
N PRO A 134 -4.20 10.17 -11.90
CA PRO A 134 -4.68 10.03 -13.27
C PRO A 134 -6.09 10.60 -13.44
N ASP A 135 -6.39 11.10 -14.64
CA ASP A 135 -7.73 11.60 -14.98
C ASP A 135 -8.76 10.45 -14.84
N ARG A 136 -9.94 10.77 -14.32
CA ARG A 136 -11.07 9.85 -14.15
C ARG A 136 -12.22 10.27 -15.06
#